data_AF-A0A168ELK9-F1
#
_entry.id   AF-A0A168ELK9-F1
#
_cell.length_a   1.000
_cell.length_b   1.000
_cell.length_c   1.000
_cell.angle_alpha   90.00
_cell.angle_beta   90.00
_cell.angle_gamma   90.00
#
_symmetry.space_group_name_H-M   'P 1'
#
loop_
_entity.id
_entity.type
_entity.pdbx_description
1 polymer ?
#
loop_
_entity_poly.entity_id
_entity_poly.type
_entity_poly.pdbx_seq_one_letter_code
_entity_poly.pdbx_strand_id
1 'polypeptide(L)'
;MTRDEVEANPELIGLLVMRNQLKKETIPAIRILHEAHIRTVMVTGDNLQTAVTVAKDCDMIDRVQRVIQVEATIVPASIHGAQHLQVLYNDPLATPEFIAGTVRCLINKCMAPNSAEI
;
A
#
# COMPACT_ATOMS: atom_id res chain seq x y z
N MET A 1 -12.53 -34.33 17.84
CA MET A 1 -12.42 -33.87 16.45
C MET A 1 -12.07 -32.40 16.46
N THR A 2 -10.89 -32.04 15.97
CA THR A 2 -10.46 -30.64 15.80
C THR A 2 -10.88 -30.13 14.43
N ARG A 3 -10.84 -28.81 14.21
CA ARG A 3 -11.12 -28.21 12.90
C ARG A 3 -10.17 -28.73 11.82
N ASP A 4 -8.90 -28.83 12.17
CA ASP A 4 -7.83 -29.28 11.26
C ASP A 4 -8.05 -30.73 10.78
N GLU A 5 -8.63 -31.59 11.62
CA GLU A 5 -8.98 -32.97 11.25
C GLU A 5 -10.14 -33.04 10.25
N VAL A 6 -11.07 -32.07 10.30
CA VAL A 6 -12.22 -31.99 9.38
C VAL A 6 -11.83 -31.35 8.04
N GLU A 7 -10.88 -30.42 8.05
CA GLU A 7 -10.38 -29.73 6.85
C GLU A 7 -9.26 -30.50 6.12
N ALA A 8 -8.85 -31.67 6.61
CA ALA A 8 -7.81 -32.49 6.01
C ALA A 8 -8.28 -33.21 4.71
N ASN A 9 -7.40 -33.26 3.70
CA ASN A 9 -7.60 -33.95 2.41
C ASN A 9 -8.89 -33.58 1.64
N PRO A 10 -9.18 -32.29 1.39
CA PRO A 10 -10.34 -31.90 0.60
C PRO A 10 -10.20 -32.33 -0.87
N GLU A 11 -11.30 -32.77 -1.48
CA GLU A 11 -11.40 -33.00 -2.92
C GLU A 11 -11.89 -31.72 -3.62
N LEU A 12 -11.19 -31.28 -4.68
CA LEU A 12 -11.59 -30.09 -5.45
C LEU A 12 -12.75 -30.43 -6.38
N ILE A 13 -13.94 -29.92 -6.08
CA ILE A 13 -15.16 -30.16 -6.88
C ILE A 13 -15.37 -29.08 -7.95
N GLY A 14 -14.85 -27.86 -7.74
CA GLY A 14 -15.00 -26.76 -8.69
C GLY A 14 -14.38 -25.45 -8.21
N LEU A 15 -14.32 -24.47 -9.11
CA LEU A 15 -13.76 -23.14 -8.87
C LEU A 15 -14.79 -22.06 -9.23
N LEU A 16 -15.11 -21.20 -8.27
CA LEU A 16 -15.95 -20.02 -8.49
C LEU A 16 -15.07 -18.76 -8.51
N VAL A 17 -15.08 -18.03 -9.62
CA VAL A 17 -14.32 -16.78 -9.76
C VAL A 17 -15.29 -15.59 -9.63
N MET A 18 -15.10 -14.78 -8.60
CA MET A 18 -15.86 -13.56 -8.38
C MET A 18 -15.01 -12.34 -8.74
N ARG A 19 -15.59 -11.37 -9.44
CA ARG A 19 -14.94 -10.09 -9.79
C ARG A 19 -15.63 -8.95 -9.07
N ASN A 20 -14.86 -8.15 -8.35
CA ASN A 20 -15.34 -6.86 -7.85
C ASN A 20 -15.34 -5.85 -9.00
N GLN A 21 -16.52 -5.50 -9.51
CA GLN A 21 -16.64 -4.54 -10.59
C GLN A 21 -16.62 -3.11 -10.04
N LEU A 22 -15.85 -2.24 -10.70
CA LEU A 22 -15.89 -0.82 -10.42
C LEU A 22 -17.29 -0.26 -10.70
N LYS A 23 -17.70 0.72 -9.88
CA LYS A 23 -18.90 1.50 -10.19
C LYS A 23 -18.61 2.33 -11.45
N LYS A 24 -19.63 2.55 -12.28
CA LYS A 24 -19.48 3.25 -13.56
C LYS A 24 -18.97 4.68 -13.37
N GLU A 25 -19.29 5.26 -12.22
CA GLU A 25 -18.95 6.64 -11.84
C GLU A 25 -17.52 6.78 -11.29
N THR A 26 -16.84 5.66 -10.97
CA THR A 26 -15.53 5.68 -10.32
C THR A 26 -14.46 6.37 -11.18
N ILE A 27 -14.29 5.94 -12.44
CA ILE A 27 -13.27 6.50 -13.33
C ILE A 27 -13.52 8.00 -13.63
N PRO A 28 -14.74 8.43 -14.01
CA PRO A 28 -15.03 9.84 -14.21
C PRO A 28 -14.75 10.70 -12.98
N ALA A 29 -15.08 10.22 -11.78
CA ALA A 29 -14.85 10.95 -10.55
C ALA A 29 -13.35 11.13 -10.27
N ILE A 30 -12.54 10.07 -10.40
CA ILE A 30 -11.09 10.14 -10.22
C ILE A 30 -10.46 11.10 -11.22
N ARG A 31 -10.90 11.07 -12.48
CA ARG A 31 -10.39 11.98 -13.51
C ARG A 31 -10.63 13.45 -13.16
N ILE A 32 -11.84 13.80 -12.70
CA ILE A 32 -12.15 15.18 -12.26
C ILE A 32 -11.23 15.59 -11.10
N LEU A 33 -10.98 14.70 -10.13
CA LEU A 33 -10.06 14.98 -9.02
C LEU A 33 -8.63 15.21 -9.51
N HIS A 34 -8.16 14.43 -10.48
CA HIS A 34 -6.85 14.61 -11.10
C HIS A 34 -6.75 15.94 -11.87
N GLU A 35 -7.75 16.28 -12.68
CA GLU A 35 -7.82 17.57 -13.41
C GLU A 35 -7.85 18.76 -12.44
N ALA A 36 -8.50 18.61 -11.29
CA ALA A 36 -8.53 19.59 -10.21
C ALA A 36 -7.26 19.62 -9.34
N HIS A 37 -6.23 18.81 -9.66
CA HIS A 37 -4.98 18.69 -8.89
C HIS A 37 -5.19 18.25 -7.43
N ILE A 38 -6.26 17.48 -7.17
CA ILE A 38 -6.56 16.90 -5.86
C ILE A 38 -5.91 15.52 -5.76
N ARG A 39 -5.01 15.35 -4.79
CA ARG A 39 -4.34 14.08 -4.53
C ARG A 39 -5.34 13.03 -4.04
N THR A 40 -5.43 11.92 -4.74
CA THR A 40 -6.25 10.75 -4.37
C THR A 40 -5.41 9.75 -3.57
N VAL A 41 -6.00 9.16 -2.53
CA VAL A 41 -5.36 8.13 -1.69
C VAL A 41 -6.33 6.97 -1.51
N MET A 42 -5.88 5.75 -1.81
CA MET A 42 -6.65 4.54 -1.57
C MET A 42 -6.31 3.98 -0.18
N VAL A 43 -7.35 3.70 0.61
CA VAL A 43 -7.24 2.99 1.89
C VAL A 43 -8.03 1.69 1.76
N THR A 44 -7.39 0.55 2.00
CA THR A 44 -8.01 -0.76 1.88
C THR A 44 -7.58 -1.68 3.03
N GLY A 45 -8.46 -2.61 3.40
CA GLY A 45 -8.15 -3.74 4.29
C GLY A 45 -8.00 -5.07 3.53
N ASP A 46 -8.03 -5.01 2.19
CA ASP A 46 -7.88 -6.16 1.31
C ASP A 46 -6.40 -6.39 0.95
N ASN A 47 -6.12 -7.46 0.20
CA ASN A 47 -4.79 -7.79 -0.29
C ASN A 47 -4.20 -6.64 -1.15
N LEU A 48 -2.91 -6.38 -0.97
CA LEU A 48 -2.17 -5.34 -1.70
C LEU A 48 -2.24 -5.52 -3.22
N GLN A 49 -2.18 -6.75 -3.72
CA GLN A 49 -2.26 -7.03 -5.16
C GLN A 49 -3.64 -6.66 -5.73
N THR A 50 -4.69 -6.92 -4.96
CA THR A 50 -6.05 -6.49 -5.31
C THR A 50 -6.12 -4.96 -5.35
N ALA A 51 -5.55 -4.27 -4.36
CA ALA A 51 -5.54 -2.82 -4.30
C ALA A 51 -4.81 -2.19 -5.51
N VAL A 52 -3.64 -2.71 -5.88
CA VAL A 52 -2.88 -2.24 -7.06
C VAL A 52 -3.68 -2.47 -8.34
N THR A 53 -4.33 -3.62 -8.47
CA THR A 53 -5.17 -3.94 -9.64
C THR A 53 -6.33 -2.96 -9.76
N VAL A 54 -7.06 -2.73 -8.66
CA VAL A 54 -8.18 -1.78 -8.61
C VAL A 54 -7.70 -0.36 -8.93
N ALA A 55 -6.57 0.08 -8.37
CA ALA A 55 -6.01 1.40 -8.61
C ALA A 55 -5.62 1.64 -10.08
N LYS A 56 -5.13 0.61 -10.77
CA LYS A 56 -4.84 0.66 -12.22
C LYS A 56 -6.11 0.63 -13.07
N ASP A 57 -7.12 -0.12 -12.66
CA ASP A 57 -8.37 -0.23 -13.41
C ASP A 57 -9.26 1.01 -13.28
N CYS A 58 -9.09 1.80 -12.22
CA CYS A 58 -9.82 3.06 -12.03
C CYS A 58 -9.04 4.31 -12.46
N ASP A 59 -7.88 4.16 -13.10
CA ASP A 59 -6.97 5.25 -13.50
C ASP A 59 -6.49 6.13 -12.32
N MET A 60 -6.47 5.59 -11.09
CA MET A 60 -5.79 6.26 -9.96
C MET A 60 -4.27 6.24 -10.11
N ILE A 61 -3.73 5.18 -10.70
CA ILE A 61 -2.32 5.05 -11.07
C ILE A 61 -2.23 4.60 -12.52
N ASP A 62 -1.21 5.06 -13.25
CA ASP A 62 -1.01 4.63 -14.63
C ASP A 62 -0.58 3.15 -14.67
N ARG A 63 -1.00 2.41 -15.71
CA ARG A 63 -0.63 1.01 -15.93
C ARG A 63 0.89 0.83 -16.04
N VAL A 64 1.59 1.82 -16.62
CA VAL A 64 3.06 1.81 -16.75
C VAL A 64 3.79 2.40 -15.53
N GLN A 65 3.05 2.97 -14.57
CA GLN A 65 3.64 3.57 -13.40
C GLN A 65 4.32 2.51 -12.52
N ARG A 66 5.52 2.84 -12.04
CA ARG A 66 6.25 2.00 -11.09
C ARG A 66 5.50 1.98 -9.76
N VAL A 67 5.35 0.79 -9.19
CA VAL A 67 4.79 0.57 -7.86
C VAL A 67 5.91 0.09 -6.95
N ILE A 68 6.06 0.71 -5.79
CA ILE A 68 7.08 0.37 -4.78
C ILE A 68 6.34 -0.03 -3.52
N GLN A 69 6.68 -1.19 -2.94
CA GLN A 69 6.15 -1.60 -1.65
C GLN A 69 6.93 -0.91 -0.54
N VAL A 70 6.21 -0.35 0.42
CA VAL A 70 6.79 0.33 1.57
C VAL A 70 6.25 -0.29 2.84
N GLU A 71 7.14 -0.70 3.72
CA GLU A 71 6.81 -1.22 5.04
C GLU A 71 7.21 -0.22 6.10
N ALA A 72 6.28 0.11 6.97
CA ALA A 72 6.51 1.07 8.05
C ALA A 72 6.28 0.39 9.39
N THR A 73 7.32 0.35 10.22
CA THR A 73 7.28 -0.24 11.57
C THR A 73 7.65 0.81 12.59
N ILE A 74 6.96 0.80 13.72
CA ILE A 74 7.32 1.67 14.84
C ILE A 74 8.38 0.94 15.66
N VAL A 75 9.54 1.55 15.83
CA VAL A 75 10.65 0.98 16.58
C VAL A 75 11.05 1.88 17.75
N PRO A 76 11.47 1.30 18.89
CA PRO A 76 11.91 2.06 20.05
C PRO A 76 13.19 2.82 19.72
N ALA A 77 13.22 4.13 20.00
CA ALA A 77 14.43 4.93 19.88
C ALA A 77 15.37 4.64 21.07
N SER A 78 16.69 4.68 20.82
CA SER A 78 17.73 4.47 21.83
C SER A 78 17.76 5.50 22.97
N ILE A 79 16.87 6.51 22.94
CA ILE A 79 16.82 7.60 23.92
C ILE A 79 15.42 7.66 24.54
N HIS A 80 15.34 7.46 25.86
CA HIS A 80 14.21 7.72 26.77
C HIS A 80 12.80 7.74 26.14
N GLY A 81 12.21 6.56 25.92
CA GLY A 81 10.77 6.40 25.65
C GLY A 81 10.26 6.97 24.31
N ALA A 82 11.13 7.54 23.48
CA ALA A 82 10.76 7.96 22.14
C ALA A 82 10.61 6.74 21.22
N GLN A 83 9.64 6.78 20.31
CA GLN A 83 9.47 5.82 19.23
C GLN A 83 9.73 6.53 17.91
N HIS A 84 10.40 5.86 16.97
CA HIS A 84 10.57 6.38 15.62
C HIS A 84 9.91 5.45 14.60
N LEU A 85 9.36 6.02 13.55
CA LEU A 85 8.90 5.25 12.40
C LEU A 85 10.15 4.82 11.60
N GLN A 86 10.30 3.52 11.37
CA GLN A 86 11.24 2.95 10.42
C GLN A 86 10.47 2.64 9.15
N VAL A 87 10.97 3.12 8.01
CA VAL A 87 10.35 2.91 6.70
C VAL A 87 11.34 2.13 5.84
N LEU A 88 10.91 1.01 5.29
CA LEU A 88 11.68 0.15 4.40
C LEU A 88 11.01 0.15 3.03
N TYR A 89 11.79 0.45 1.99
CA TYR A 89 11.32 0.49 0.61
C TYR A 89 11.81 -0.75 -0.11
N ASN A 90 10.90 -1.50 -0.71
CA ASN A 90 11.23 -2.64 -1.55
C ASN A 90 11.02 -2.25 -3.01
N ASP A 91 12.06 -1.70 -3.65
CA ASP A 91 12.09 -1.41 -5.09
C ASP A 91 12.92 -2.50 -5.80
N PRO A 92 12.28 -3.35 -6.64
CA PRO A 92 12.97 -4.42 -7.36
C PRO A 92 13.96 -3.92 -8.43
N LEU A 93 13.94 -2.61 -8.75
CA LEU A 93 14.84 -1.97 -9.71
C LEU A 93 15.79 -0.96 -9.03
N ALA A 94 15.78 -0.85 -7.70
CA ALA A 94 16.73 -0.01 -7.01
C ALA A 94 18.14 -0.62 -7.04
N THR A 95 19.13 0.23 -7.28
CA THR A 95 20.52 -0.11 -7.01
C THR A 95 20.73 -0.26 -5.49
N PRO A 96 21.70 -1.07 -5.03
CA PRO A 96 21.90 -1.37 -3.60
C PRO A 96 22.08 -0.15 -2.69
N GLU A 97 22.42 1.01 -3.25
CA GLU A 97 22.62 2.28 -2.51
C GLU A 97 21.31 2.92 -2.02
N PHE A 98 20.15 2.54 -2.58
CA PHE A 98 18.86 3.20 -2.30
C PHE A 98 17.93 2.42 -1.33
N ILE A 99 18.34 1.25 -0.85
CA ILE A 99 17.44 0.30 -0.17
C ILE A 99 17.18 0.61 1.32
N ALA A 100 17.83 1.61 1.93
CA ALA A 100 17.68 1.88 3.37
C ALA A 100 17.59 3.37 3.74
N GLY A 101 16.62 4.09 3.18
CA GLY A 101 16.26 5.41 3.67
C GLY A 101 15.47 5.32 4.98
N THR A 102 16.12 5.51 6.13
CA THR A 102 15.39 5.65 7.40
C THR A 102 14.82 7.06 7.51
N VAL A 103 13.56 7.25 7.13
CA VAL A 103 12.85 8.50 7.43
C VAL A 103 12.48 8.53 8.91
N ARG A 104 13.30 9.20 9.72
CA ARG A 104 13.02 9.43 11.15
C ARG A 104 11.90 10.47 11.31
N CYS A 105 10.62 10.06 11.20
CA CYS A 105 9.53 10.86 11.79
C CYS A 105 9.43 10.49 13.27
N LEU A 106 9.76 11.43 14.15
CA LEU A 106 9.36 11.36 15.55
C LEU A 106 7.84 11.49 15.57
N ILE A 107 7.15 10.45 16.03
CA ILE A 107 5.68 10.34 15.99
C ILE A 107 4.99 11.50 16.73
N ASN A 108 5.73 12.24 17.58
CA ASN A 108 5.26 13.46 18.26
C ASN A 108 5.51 14.79 17.53
N LYS A 109 5.99 14.80 16.27
CA LYS A 109 6.27 16.05 15.54
C LYS A 109 5.93 16.03 14.04
N CYS A 110 5.01 15.17 13.60
CA CYS A 110 4.58 15.18 12.20
C CYS A 110 3.41 16.18 12.02
N MET A 111 3.70 17.49 12.10
CA MET A 111 2.88 18.56 11.50
C MET A 111 3.75 19.76 11.09
N ALA A 112 4.38 19.65 9.93
CA ALA A 112 4.72 20.79 9.07
C ALA A 112 4.93 20.26 7.64
N PRO A 113 4.14 20.71 6.65
CA PRO A 113 4.46 20.47 5.25
C PRO A 113 5.52 21.51 4.85
N ASN A 114 6.69 21.03 4.39
CA ASN A 114 7.67 21.71 3.53
C ASN A 114 9.10 21.39 3.99
N SER A 115 9.62 20.25 3.52
CA SER A 115 11.05 20.08 3.17
C SER A 115 11.24 18.62 2.74
N ALA A 116 10.92 18.34 1.48
CA ALA A 116 11.59 17.25 0.79
C ALA A 116 12.94 17.83 0.34
N GLU A 117 14.03 17.42 0.99
CA GLU A 117 15.37 17.50 0.42
C GLU A 117 15.89 16.07 0.27
N ILE A 118 16.05 15.70 -1.01
CA ILE A 118 16.85 14.63 -1.62
C ILE A 118 16.60 13.20 -1.12
#